data_AF-A0AA38KDB8-F1
#
_entry.id   AF-A0AA38KDB8-F1
#
_cell.length_a   1.000
_cell.length_b   1.000
_cell.length_c   1.000
_cell.angle_alpha   90.00
_cell.angle_beta   90.00
_cell.angle_gamma   90.00
#
_symmetry.space_group_name_H-M   'P 1'
#
loop_
_entity.id
_entity.type
_entity.pdbx_description
1 polymer ?
#
loop_
_entity_poly.entity_id
_entity_poly.type
_entity_poly.pdbx_seq_one_letter_code
_entity_poly.pdbx_strand_id
1 'polypeptide(L)'
;TTMWFNSTNVIPLGNGRLGAQVLGQVPEEVIILNEDRIWSGSLNDPDNKNCAKALPAFREYLGLTVRPGKTISTTRKRLPMRNVWRHLSVNRCTKVRVYCTPLTKIDAYGLSAAGNLSLATSHSGIISNYNHSLDFTTAISTTTYAYEGVQYTRTAFASHPDKVIVIRMSANTTGLISFNASFETPMSMPVSAVGCIQSYAIQHSIYRHSLPMEEI
;
A
#
# COMPACT_ATOMS: atom_id res chain seq x y z
N THR A 1 -3.78 -9.07 -14.10
CA THR A 1 -5.12 -9.23 -13.51
C THR A 1 -5.09 -8.69 -12.10
N THR A 2 -5.70 -7.52 -11.87
CA THR A 2 -5.82 -6.95 -10.52
C THR A 2 -6.81 -7.83 -9.75
N MET A 3 -6.33 -8.59 -8.77
CA MET A 3 -7.21 -9.41 -7.93
C MET A 3 -8.06 -8.49 -7.07
N TRP A 4 -9.32 -8.35 -7.43
CA TRP A 4 -10.32 -7.73 -6.57
C TRP A 4 -10.71 -8.73 -5.49
N PHE A 5 -10.54 -8.34 -4.23
CA PHE A 5 -10.75 -9.17 -3.06
C PHE A 5 -12.23 -9.55 -2.89
N ASN A 6 -12.51 -10.84 -2.72
CA ASN A 6 -13.72 -11.30 -2.03
C ASN A 6 -13.37 -11.39 -0.54
N SER A 7 -13.41 -10.26 0.18
CA SER A 7 -12.80 -10.05 1.51
C SER A 7 -13.78 -10.10 2.68
N THR A 8 -14.78 -10.96 2.68
CA THR A 8 -15.76 -10.97 3.78
C THR A 8 -15.17 -11.33 5.16
N ASN A 9 -14.00 -11.98 5.23
CA ASN A 9 -13.42 -12.50 6.50
C ASN A 9 -11.96 -12.10 6.77
N VAL A 10 -11.45 -11.02 6.15
CA VAL A 10 -10.04 -10.60 6.32
C VAL A 10 -9.90 -9.58 7.45
N ILE A 11 -8.91 -9.76 8.33
CA ILE A 11 -8.62 -8.84 9.43
C ILE A 11 -7.43 -7.94 9.07
N PRO A 12 -7.63 -6.61 8.97
CA PRO A 12 -6.54 -5.67 8.77
C PRO A 12 -5.84 -5.35 10.09
N LEU A 13 -4.51 -5.36 10.08
CA LEU A 13 -3.63 -4.92 11.16
C LEU A 13 -2.64 -3.91 10.59
N GLY A 14 -2.19 -2.95 11.42
CA GLY A 14 -1.16 -2.01 10.99
C GLY A 14 -0.57 -1.19 12.12
N ASN A 15 0.67 -0.76 11.93
CA ASN A 15 1.42 0.05 12.91
C ASN A 15 1.74 1.46 12.39
N GLY A 16 1.03 1.90 11.35
CA GLY A 16 1.23 3.17 10.64
C GLY A 16 2.24 3.10 9.49
N ARG A 17 3.12 2.09 9.48
CA ARG A 17 4.12 1.86 8.43
C ARG A 17 3.90 0.51 7.73
N LEU A 18 3.93 -0.56 8.53
CA LEU A 18 3.62 -1.92 8.10
C LEU A 18 2.13 -2.18 8.21
N GLY A 19 1.57 -2.85 7.22
CA GLY A 19 0.20 -3.36 7.20
C GLY A 19 0.18 -4.86 6.94
N ALA A 20 -0.74 -5.56 7.58
CA ALA A 20 -1.00 -6.97 7.36
C ALA A 20 -2.50 -7.21 7.17
N GLN A 21 -2.86 -8.09 6.25
CA GLN A 21 -4.20 -8.62 6.12
C GLN A 21 -4.16 -10.10 6.49
N VAL A 22 -4.76 -10.45 7.62
CA VAL A 22 -4.77 -11.81 8.17
C VAL A 22 -6.06 -12.51 7.74
N LEU A 23 -5.93 -13.59 6.97
CA LEU A 23 -7.08 -14.30 6.39
C LEU A 23 -7.70 -15.30 7.37
N GLY A 24 -6.91 -15.85 8.29
CA GLY A 24 -7.37 -16.83 9.28
C GLY A 24 -7.55 -18.24 8.72
N GLN A 25 -7.07 -18.54 7.51
CA GLN A 25 -7.28 -19.83 6.84
C GLN A 25 -6.49 -21.00 7.45
N VAL A 26 -7.04 -22.20 7.29
CA VAL A 26 -6.46 -23.49 7.70
C VAL A 26 -6.74 -24.49 6.57
N PRO A 27 -5.77 -25.34 6.16
CA PRO A 27 -4.44 -25.50 6.75
C PRO A 27 -3.40 -24.46 6.34
N GLU A 28 -3.67 -23.71 5.28
CA GLU A 28 -2.77 -22.70 4.73
C GLU A 28 -3.26 -21.31 5.09
N GLU A 29 -2.48 -20.58 5.87
CA GLU A 29 -2.70 -19.16 6.11
C GLU A 29 -1.97 -18.34 5.07
N VAL A 30 -2.60 -17.28 4.58
CA VAL A 30 -1.93 -16.27 3.77
C VAL A 30 -2.10 -14.92 4.45
N ILE A 31 -0.98 -14.26 4.74
CA ILE A 31 -0.95 -12.92 5.30
C ILE A 31 -0.41 -11.99 4.23
N ILE A 32 -1.26 -11.09 3.74
CA ILE A 32 -0.86 -10.12 2.72
C ILE A 32 -0.18 -8.95 3.43
N LEU A 33 1.05 -8.67 3.03
CA LEU A 33 1.90 -7.66 3.65
C LEU A 33 1.95 -6.39 2.79
N ASN A 34 1.88 -5.25 3.46
CA ASN A 34 2.03 -3.93 2.88
C ASN A 34 3.05 -3.11 3.68
N GLU A 35 3.73 -2.21 2.99
CA GLU A 35 4.55 -1.17 3.61
C GLU A 35 4.26 0.16 2.92
N ASP A 36 4.11 1.22 3.69
CA ASP A 36 3.58 2.53 3.27
C ASP A 36 4.40 3.24 2.18
N ARG A 37 5.67 2.85 1.99
CA ARG A 37 6.61 3.44 1.04
C ARG A 37 6.87 2.59 -0.20
N ILE A 38 6.23 1.43 -0.34
CA ILE A 38 6.33 0.65 -1.58
C ILE A 38 5.41 1.25 -2.63
N TRP A 39 5.96 2.19 -3.39
CA TRP A 39 5.31 2.85 -4.51
C TRP A 39 6.03 2.54 -5.82
N SER A 40 5.27 2.44 -6.91
CA SER A 40 5.84 2.40 -8.24
C SER A 40 6.41 3.77 -8.64
N GLY A 41 7.33 3.75 -9.60
CA GLY A 41 7.92 4.95 -10.19
C GLY A 41 9.18 5.46 -9.47
N SER A 42 9.56 6.70 -9.78
CA SER A 42 10.75 7.37 -9.28
C SER A 42 10.46 8.86 -9.12
N LEU A 43 11.35 9.61 -8.47
CA LEU A 43 11.29 11.07 -8.46
C LEU A 43 11.12 11.60 -9.90
N ASN A 44 10.11 12.45 -10.11
CA ASN A 44 9.83 13.12 -11.37
C ASN A 44 9.43 14.58 -11.10
N ASP A 45 9.65 15.46 -12.07
CA ASP A 45 9.12 16.82 -12.12
C ASP A 45 7.78 16.78 -12.88
N PRO A 46 6.62 16.77 -12.18
CA PRO A 46 5.32 16.72 -12.83
C PRO A 46 4.90 18.07 -13.42
N ASP A 47 5.72 19.13 -13.30
CA ASP A 47 5.32 20.46 -13.72
C ASP A 47 5.29 20.58 -15.25
N ASN A 48 4.13 20.96 -15.77
CA ASN A 48 4.04 21.35 -17.18
C ASN A 48 4.62 22.75 -17.36
N LYS A 49 5.86 22.83 -17.87
CA LYS A 49 6.58 24.10 -18.11
C LYS A 49 5.86 25.08 -19.03
N ASN A 50 4.88 24.62 -19.83
CA ASN A 50 4.09 25.49 -20.71
C ASN A 50 2.86 26.12 -20.03
N CYS A 51 2.53 25.73 -18.80
CA CYS A 51 1.32 26.20 -18.13
C CYS A 51 1.35 27.67 -17.75
N ALA A 52 2.52 28.21 -17.39
CA ALA A 52 2.67 29.63 -17.12
C ALA A 52 2.27 30.50 -18.35
N LYS A 53 2.57 30.02 -19.57
CA LYS A 53 2.24 30.72 -20.82
C LYS A 53 0.74 30.73 -21.12
N ALA A 54 -0.02 29.73 -20.65
CA ALA A 54 -1.46 29.65 -20.84
C ALA A 54 -2.26 30.49 -19.82
N LEU A 55 -1.63 30.90 -18.72
CA LEU A 55 -2.29 31.57 -17.60
C LEU A 55 -2.92 32.94 -17.97
N PRO A 56 -2.31 33.82 -18.79
CA PRO A 56 -2.93 35.08 -19.20
C PRO A 56 -4.23 34.89 -19.99
N ALA A 57 -4.22 34.01 -20.99
CA ALA A 57 -5.40 33.68 -21.80
C ALA A 57 -6.53 33.07 -20.96
N PHE A 58 -6.17 32.27 -19.95
CA PHE A 58 -7.14 31.69 -19.03
C PHE A 58 -7.76 32.72 -18.08
N ARG A 59 -6.96 33.65 -17.54
CA ARG A 59 -7.45 34.76 -16.71
C ARG A 59 -8.41 35.68 -17.48
N GLU A 60 -8.12 35.95 -18.75
CA GLU A 60 -9.00 36.70 -19.64
C GLU A 60 -10.32 35.94 -19.89
N TYR A 61 -10.24 34.64 -20.20
CA TYR A 61 -11.43 33.81 -20.40
C TYR A 61 -12.35 33.76 -19.16
N LEU A 62 -11.78 33.69 -17.96
CA LEU A 62 -12.54 33.70 -16.71
C LEU A 62 -13.02 35.10 -16.28
N GLY A 63 -12.67 36.15 -17.01
CA GLY A 63 -12.97 37.52 -16.62
C GLY A 63 -12.24 37.99 -15.36
N LEU A 64 -11.15 37.31 -14.97
CA LEU A 64 -10.33 37.69 -13.81
C LEU A 64 -9.42 38.90 -14.11
N THR A 65 -9.31 39.30 -15.37
CA THR A 65 -8.60 40.51 -15.84
C THR A 65 -9.56 41.62 -16.31
N VAL A 66 -10.81 41.62 -15.81
CA VAL A 66 -11.76 42.70 -16.10
C VAL A 66 -11.30 43.99 -15.43
N ARG A 67 -10.89 44.98 -16.24
CA ARG A 67 -10.86 46.38 -15.81
C ARG A 67 -12.30 46.84 -15.54
N PRO A 68 -12.56 47.68 -14.52
CA PRO A 68 -13.91 48.17 -14.26
C PRO A 68 -14.51 48.81 -15.53
N GLY A 69 -15.73 48.39 -15.89
CA GLY A 69 -16.50 48.97 -17.00
C GLY A 69 -16.53 48.20 -18.33
N LYS A 70 -15.94 46.99 -18.44
CA LYS A 70 -15.98 46.20 -19.68
C LYS A 70 -16.87 44.95 -19.55
N THR A 71 -18.02 44.95 -20.24
CA THR A 71 -18.92 43.78 -20.35
C THR A 71 -18.26 42.68 -21.18
N ILE A 72 -18.05 41.50 -20.60
CA ILE A 72 -17.59 40.31 -21.33
C ILE A 72 -18.81 39.65 -21.98
N SER A 73 -18.88 39.68 -23.31
CA SER A 73 -19.82 38.82 -24.03
C SER A 73 -19.34 37.37 -23.93
N THR A 74 -20.09 36.54 -23.22
CA THR A 74 -19.83 35.10 -23.08
C THR A 74 -20.17 34.36 -24.38
N THR A 75 -19.47 34.67 -25.47
CA THR A 75 -19.39 33.73 -26.60
C THR A 75 -18.46 32.61 -26.14
N ARG A 76 -18.97 31.38 -25.99
CA ARG A 76 -18.18 30.18 -25.64
C ARG A 76 -17.10 29.93 -26.71
N LYS A 77 -16.01 30.69 -26.71
CA LYS A 77 -14.80 30.32 -27.43
C LYS A 77 -14.26 29.07 -26.75
N ARG A 78 -14.33 27.95 -27.47
CA ARG A 78 -13.72 26.68 -27.07
C ARG A 78 -12.22 26.95 -26.96
N LEU A 79 -11.69 26.98 -25.74
CA LEU A 79 -10.24 27.11 -25.52
C LEU A 79 -9.57 25.95 -26.29
N PRO A 80 -8.48 26.19 -27.04
CA PRO A 80 -7.69 25.13 -27.68
C PRO A 80 -6.85 24.41 -26.61
N MET A 81 -7.52 23.84 -25.60
CA MET A 81 -6.91 23.12 -24.50
C MET A 81 -6.95 21.63 -24.80
N ARG A 82 -6.16 21.20 -25.78
CA ARG A 82 -5.92 19.76 -25.99
C ARG A 82 -5.18 19.10 -24.81
N ASN A 83 -4.51 19.90 -23.96
CA ASN A 83 -3.59 19.42 -22.92
C ASN A 83 -3.83 20.01 -21.51
N VAL A 84 -4.96 20.67 -21.25
CA VAL A 84 -5.28 21.23 -19.91
C VAL A 84 -6.68 20.75 -19.53
N TRP A 85 -6.76 19.83 -18.57
CA TRP A 85 -8.04 19.36 -18.07
C TRP A 85 -8.64 20.36 -17.08
N ARG A 86 -9.95 20.59 -17.20
CA ARG A 86 -10.73 21.39 -16.26
C ARG A 86 -11.15 20.54 -15.07
N HIS A 87 -10.47 20.68 -13.93
CA HIS A 87 -11.10 20.47 -12.63
C HIS A 87 -11.26 21.82 -11.94
N LEU A 88 -12.39 22.50 -12.18
CA LEU A 88 -12.80 23.64 -11.36
C LEU A 88 -13.44 23.08 -10.07
N SER A 89 -12.65 22.94 -9.01
CA SER A 89 -13.22 22.85 -7.66
C SER A 89 -13.52 24.26 -7.17
N VAL A 90 -14.79 24.63 -7.18
CA VAL A 90 -15.26 25.93 -6.67
C VAL A 90 -15.66 25.77 -5.21
N ASN A 91 -14.67 25.74 -4.31
CA ASN A 91 -14.98 25.88 -2.88
C ASN A 91 -15.07 27.37 -2.55
N ARG A 92 -16.29 27.86 -2.30
CA ARG A 92 -16.66 29.23 -1.89
C ARG A 92 -15.94 30.34 -2.67
N CYS A 93 -16.46 30.65 -3.86
CA CYS A 93 -16.39 31.92 -4.64
C CYS A 93 -15.18 32.87 -4.53
N THR A 94 -13.98 32.43 -4.18
CA THR A 94 -12.82 33.35 -4.09
C THR A 94 -11.52 32.81 -4.67
N LYS A 95 -11.38 31.49 -4.94
CA LYS A 95 -10.16 30.92 -5.53
C LYS A 95 -10.50 29.84 -6.55
N VAL A 96 -10.21 30.10 -7.83
CA VAL A 96 -10.16 29.07 -8.89
C VAL A 96 -8.74 28.52 -8.94
N ARG A 97 -8.55 27.25 -8.57
CA ARG A 97 -7.28 26.53 -8.79
C ARG A 97 -7.33 25.82 -10.14
N VAL A 98 -6.33 26.04 -10.97
CA VAL A 98 -6.15 25.36 -12.26
C VAL A 98 -4.98 24.40 -12.09
N TYR A 99 -5.25 23.12 -12.21
CA TYR A 99 -4.20 22.10 -12.25
C TYR A 99 -3.72 21.94 -13.67
N CYS A 100 -2.41 21.91 -13.80
CA CYS A 100 -1.73 22.10 -15.06
C CYS A 100 -0.60 21.08 -15.12
N THR A 101 -0.98 19.79 -15.06
CA THR A 101 -0.07 18.65 -15.16
C THR A 101 -0.18 18.04 -16.56
N PRO A 102 0.93 17.54 -17.15
CA PRO A 102 0.86 16.81 -18.38
C PRO A 102 0.17 15.47 -18.11
N LEU A 103 -1.01 15.22 -18.68
CA LEU A 103 -1.58 13.86 -18.69
C LEU A 103 -0.87 13.00 -19.74
N THR A 104 0.44 12.82 -19.59
CA THR A 104 1.06 11.59 -20.07
C THR A 104 0.64 10.48 -19.11
N LYS A 105 0.40 9.26 -19.63
CA LYS A 105 -0.11 8.09 -18.89
C LYS A 105 0.74 7.63 -17.68
N ILE A 106 1.71 8.43 -17.19
CA ILE A 106 2.84 8.00 -16.37
C ILE A 106 2.90 8.61 -14.96
N ASP A 107 2.09 9.62 -14.61
CA ASP A 107 2.24 10.28 -13.29
C ASP A 107 1.40 9.68 -12.15
N ALA A 108 0.69 8.57 -12.39
CA ALA A 108 -0.04 7.86 -11.35
C ALA A 108 0.88 6.81 -10.70
N TYR A 109 1.70 7.24 -9.74
CA TYR A 109 2.38 6.30 -8.85
C TYR A 109 1.33 5.45 -8.13
N GLY A 110 1.52 4.13 -8.18
CA GLY A 110 0.64 3.16 -7.53
C GLY A 110 1.32 2.57 -6.31
N LEU A 111 0.56 2.41 -5.23
CA LEU A 111 0.95 1.55 -4.13
C LEU A 111 1.11 0.12 -4.64
N SER A 112 2.19 -0.55 -4.24
CA SER A 112 2.40 -1.96 -4.51
C SER A 112 2.41 -2.74 -3.20
N ALA A 113 1.81 -3.93 -3.21
CA ALA A 113 1.89 -4.84 -2.06
C ALA A 113 3.34 -5.30 -1.87
N ALA A 114 3.76 -5.47 -0.62
CA ALA A 114 5.08 -6.02 -0.32
C ALA A 114 5.17 -7.47 -0.78
N GLY A 115 4.08 -8.24 -0.58
CA GLY A 115 4.01 -9.65 -0.94
C GLY A 115 3.06 -10.42 0.00
N ASN A 116 3.10 -11.74 -0.12
CA ASN A 116 2.34 -12.66 0.72
C ASN A 116 3.30 -13.47 1.59
N LEU A 117 3.01 -13.56 2.88
CA LEU A 117 3.59 -14.53 3.79
C LEU A 117 2.62 -15.70 3.94
N SER A 118 3.01 -16.90 3.51
CA SER A 118 2.20 -18.10 3.65
C SER A 118 2.71 -18.97 4.79
N LEU A 119 1.80 -19.45 5.63
CA LEU A 119 2.09 -20.41 6.71
C LEU A 119 1.26 -21.68 6.48
N ALA A 120 1.90 -22.74 6.01
CA ALA A 120 1.26 -24.00 5.66
C ALA A 120 1.46 -25.05 6.77
N THR A 121 0.37 -25.54 7.35
CA THR A 121 0.37 -26.66 8.30
C THR A 121 0.10 -27.99 7.58
N SER A 122 0.41 -29.12 8.23
CA SER A 122 0.07 -30.46 7.71
C SER A 122 -1.35 -30.93 8.07
N HIS A 123 -2.24 -30.02 8.49
CA HIS A 123 -3.59 -30.36 8.95
C HIS A 123 -4.54 -30.71 7.78
N SER A 124 -4.58 -31.97 7.36
CA SER A 124 -5.37 -32.41 6.18
C SER A 124 -6.77 -32.95 6.53
N GLY A 125 -7.13 -32.98 7.80
CA GLY A 125 -8.38 -33.55 8.33
C GLY A 125 -9.46 -32.52 8.66
N ILE A 126 -10.45 -32.95 9.44
CA ILE A 126 -11.60 -32.11 9.82
C ILE A 126 -11.13 -31.04 10.83
N ILE A 127 -11.38 -29.78 10.48
CA ILE A 127 -11.23 -28.63 11.37
C ILE A 127 -12.56 -28.37 12.06
N SER A 128 -12.55 -28.22 13.38
CA SER A 128 -13.74 -27.88 14.18
C SER A 128 -13.46 -26.69 15.09
N ASN A 129 -14.51 -26.16 15.72
CA ASN A 129 -14.43 -25.04 16.67
C ASN A 129 -13.63 -23.83 16.13
N TYR A 130 -13.80 -23.55 14.84
CA TYR A 130 -13.12 -22.44 14.19
C TYR A 130 -13.71 -21.11 14.65
N ASN A 131 -12.85 -20.19 15.05
CA ASN A 131 -13.19 -18.81 15.30
C ASN A 131 -12.05 -17.90 14.84
N HIS A 132 -12.39 -16.77 14.22
CA HIS A 132 -11.44 -15.76 13.75
C HIS A 132 -12.00 -14.39 14.11
N SER A 133 -11.24 -13.63 14.88
CA SER A 133 -11.75 -12.41 15.50
C SER A 133 -10.67 -11.33 15.60
N LEU A 134 -11.11 -10.08 15.61
CA LEU A 134 -10.29 -8.90 15.90
C LEU A 134 -10.83 -8.25 17.16
N ASP A 135 -9.96 -8.04 18.14
CA ASP A 135 -10.26 -7.20 19.29
C ASP A 135 -9.85 -5.75 18.99
N PHE A 136 -10.82 -4.84 18.96
CA PHE A 136 -10.58 -3.41 18.70
C PHE A 136 -9.95 -2.66 19.88
N THR A 137 -9.96 -3.24 21.09
CA THR A 137 -9.35 -2.63 22.27
C THR A 137 -7.85 -2.92 22.34
N THR A 138 -7.45 -4.15 22.00
CA THR A 138 -6.05 -4.60 22.03
C THR A 138 -5.37 -4.58 20.66
N ALA A 139 -6.15 -4.44 19.58
CA ALA A 139 -5.68 -4.57 18.20
C ALA A 139 -5.00 -5.92 17.89
N ILE A 140 -5.45 -6.98 18.57
CA ILE A 140 -4.96 -8.35 18.37
C ILE A 140 -5.98 -9.14 17.55
N SER A 141 -5.52 -9.70 16.43
CA SER A 141 -6.25 -10.72 15.68
C SER A 141 -6.01 -12.09 16.33
N THR A 142 -7.08 -12.87 16.52
CA THR A 142 -7.01 -14.22 17.08
C THR A 142 -7.78 -15.20 16.21
N THR A 143 -7.09 -16.23 15.72
CA THR A 143 -7.68 -17.41 15.08
C THR A 143 -7.53 -18.61 16.01
N THR A 144 -8.63 -19.29 16.33
CA THR A 144 -8.62 -20.55 17.09
C THR A 144 -9.31 -21.64 16.29
N TYR A 145 -8.78 -22.86 16.35
CA TYR A 145 -9.42 -24.03 15.74
C TYR A 145 -8.95 -25.31 16.42
N ALA A 146 -9.72 -26.39 16.26
CA ALA A 146 -9.36 -27.73 16.75
C ALA A 146 -9.05 -28.65 15.57
N TYR A 147 -7.97 -29.43 15.71
CA TYR A 147 -7.54 -30.46 14.77
C TYR A 147 -7.05 -31.68 15.56
N GLU A 148 -7.56 -32.87 15.25
CA GLU A 148 -7.25 -34.13 15.95
C GLU A 148 -7.36 -34.04 17.49
N GLY A 149 -8.34 -33.27 18.00
CA GLY A 149 -8.55 -33.07 19.44
C GLY A 149 -7.62 -32.04 20.10
N VAL A 150 -6.67 -31.47 19.36
CA VAL A 150 -5.74 -30.44 19.83
C VAL A 150 -6.29 -29.06 19.45
N GLN A 151 -6.31 -28.12 20.41
CA GLN A 151 -6.73 -26.74 20.18
C GLN A 151 -5.51 -25.91 19.78
N TYR A 152 -5.57 -25.34 18.59
CA TYR A 152 -4.59 -24.40 18.05
C TYR A 152 -5.09 -22.97 18.20
N THR A 153 -4.15 -22.05 18.43
CA THR A 153 -4.40 -20.61 18.51
C THR A 153 -3.29 -19.89 17.78
N ARG A 154 -3.68 -18.97 16.89
CA ARG A 154 -2.79 -18.01 16.22
C ARG A 154 -3.22 -16.62 16.64
N THR A 155 -2.27 -15.82 17.09
CA THR A 155 -2.48 -14.40 17.39
C THR A 155 -1.56 -13.55 16.52
N ALA A 156 -2.06 -12.41 16.06
CA ALA A 156 -1.28 -11.49 15.26
C ALA A 156 -1.56 -10.04 15.65
N PHE A 157 -0.52 -9.21 15.66
CA PHE A 157 -0.62 -7.77 15.87
C PHE A 157 0.54 -7.04 15.18
N ALA A 158 0.38 -5.74 14.95
CA ALA A 158 1.41 -4.88 14.40
C ALA A 158 1.94 -3.94 15.50
N SER A 159 3.18 -4.16 15.96
CA SER A 159 3.80 -3.34 17.00
C SER A 159 4.27 -2.01 16.41
N HIS A 160 3.72 -0.90 16.92
CA HIS A 160 4.23 0.43 16.64
C HIS A 160 5.58 0.74 17.30
N PRO A 161 5.83 0.46 18.59
CA PRO A 161 7.13 0.74 19.20
C PRO A 161 8.25 -0.09 18.57
N ASP A 162 8.00 -1.37 18.26
CA ASP A 162 9.03 -2.29 17.77
C ASP A 162 9.14 -2.34 16.24
N LYS A 163 8.21 -1.68 15.52
CA LYS A 163 8.18 -1.60 14.05
C LYS A 163 8.13 -2.98 13.36
N VAL A 164 7.44 -3.94 13.96
CA VAL A 164 7.28 -5.31 13.42
C VAL A 164 5.82 -5.75 13.37
N ILE A 165 5.52 -6.71 12.50
CA ILE A 165 4.31 -7.53 12.60
C ILE A 165 4.70 -8.81 13.34
N VAL A 166 3.93 -9.16 14.36
CA VAL A 166 4.17 -10.34 15.19
C VAL A 166 3.06 -11.33 14.94
N ILE A 167 3.43 -12.59 14.70
CA ILE A 167 2.52 -13.72 14.62
C ILE A 167 3.00 -14.75 15.65
N ARG A 168 2.10 -15.16 16.53
CA ARG A 168 2.36 -16.18 17.54
C ARG A 168 1.43 -17.34 17.32
N MET A 169 2.00 -18.54 17.21
CA MET A 169 1.27 -19.80 17.15
C MET A 169 1.43 -20.53 18.50
N SER A 170 0.34 -21.14 18.97
CA SER A 170 0.33 -21.99 20.16
C SER A 170 -0.63 -23.15 19.98
N ALA A 171 -0.35 -24.27 20.65
CA ALA A 171 -1.24 -25.41 20.79
C ALA A 171 -1.39 -25.74 22.28
N ASN A 172 -2.52 -26.34 22.68
CA ASN A 172 -2.70 -26.80 24.06
C ASN A 172 -1.88 -28.04 24.43
N THR A 173 -1.23 -28.66 23.44
CA THR A 173 -0.30 -29.79 23.62
C THR A 173 1.10 -29.40 23.12
N THR A 174 2.10 -29.60 23.97
CA THR A 174 3.51 -29.26 23.67
C THR A 174 4.05 -30.10 22.51
N GLY A 175 4.86 -29.49 21.65
CA GLY A 175 5.58 -30.18 20.57
C GLY A 175 4.78 -30.45 19.31
N LEU A 176 3.51 -30.02 19.26
CA LEU A 176 2.62 -30.28 18.11
C LEU A 176 2.46 -29.09 17.14
N ILE A 177 3.33 -28.08 17.24
CA ILE A 177 3.33 -26.96 16.28
C ILE A 177 4.34 -27.28 15.19
N SER A 178 3.85 -27.49 13.97
CA SER A 178 4.66 -27.65 12.76
C SER A 178 4.03 -26.90 11.60
N PHE A 179 4.82 -26.12 10.88
CA PHE A 179 4.40 -25.41 9.69
C PHE A 179 5.60 -25.08 8.80
N ASN A 180 5.33 -24.88 7.51
CA ASN A 180 6.27 -24.28 6.58
C ASN A 180 5.90 -22.80 6.37
N ALA A 181 6.90 -21.92 6.39
CA ALA A 181 6.73 -20.50 6.10
C ALA A 181 7.40 -20.15 4.78
N SER A 182 6.67 -19.49 3.88
CA SER A 182 7.20 -18.99 2.61
C SER A 182 6.77 -17.54 2.38
N PHE A 183 7.56 -16.82 1.58
CA PHE A 183 7.26 -15.46 1.18
C PHE A 183 7.37 -15.33 -0.33
N GLU A 184 6.35 -14.73 -0.93
CA GLU A 184 6.32 -14.40 -2.35
C GLU A 184 6.02 -12.92 -2.55
N THR A 185 6.60 -12.32 -3.59
CA THR A 185 6.34 -10.92 -3.94
C THR A 185 6.13 -10.80 -5.45
N PRO A 186 5.18 -9.97 -5.91
CA PRO A 186 5.05 -9.66 -7.33
C PRO A 186 6.18 -8.74 -7.83
N MET A 187 7.00 -8.19 -6.94
CA MET A 187 8.14 -7.35 -7.30
C MET A 187 9.25 -8.22 -7.91
N SER A 188 9.78 -7.78 -9.05
CA SER A 188 10.97 -8.43 -9.63
C SER A 188 12.15 -8.20 -8.70
N MET A 189 12.53 -9.21 -7.92
CA MET A 189 13.78 -9.16 -7.18
C MET A 189 14.93 -9.25 -8.20
N PRO A 190 15.90 -8.32 -8.23
CA PRO A 190 17.13 -8.58 -8.94
C PRO A 190 17.81 -9.76 -8.23
N VAL A 191 17.72 -10.95 -8.83
CA VAL A 191 18.44 -12.13 -8.36
C VAL A 191 19.93 -11.86 -8.56
N SER A 192 20.57 -11.29 -7.55
CA SER A 192 22.02 -11.41 -7.43
C SER A 192 22.26 -12.83 -6.92
N ALA A 193 22.46 -13.77 -7.84
CA ALA A 193 22.92 -15.11 -7.51
C ALA A 193 24.30 -14.98 -6.85
N VAL A 194 24.33 -14.94 -5.52
CA VAL A 194 25.56 -15.16 -4.75
C VAL A 194 25.67 -16.68 -4.60
N GLY A 195 26.62 -17.28 -5.31
CA GLY A 195 26.90 -18.71 -5.26
C GLY A 195 27.23 -19.19 -3.85
N CYS A 196 26.80 -20.41 -3.54
CA CYS A 196 27.01 -21.08 -2.26
C CYS A 196 28.49 -21.17 -1.86
N ILE A 197 28.81 -20.78 -0.62
CA ILE A 197 29.91 -21.37 0.17
C ILE A 197 29.35 -21.68 1.56
N GLN A 198 29.73 -22.86 2.06
CA GLN A 198 29.26 -23.56 3.26
C GLN A 198 29.06 -22.71 4.53
N SER A 199 28.01 -23.08 5.29
CA SER A 199 27.95 -23.09 6.75
C SER A 199 28.32 -21.79 7.50
N TYR A 200 27.36 -20.89 7.73
CA TYR A 200 27.00 -20.27 9.03
C TYR A 200 26.08 -19.05 8.82
N ALA A 201 25.09 -18.91 9.72
CA ALA A 201 24.32 -17.71 10.07
C ALA A 201 24.05 -16.64 8.99
N ILE A 202 22.82 -16.61 8.46
CA ILE A 202 22.32 -15.46 7.71
C ILE A 202 22.00 -14.33 8.71
N GLN A 203 22.97 -13.45 8.95
CA GLN A 203 22.72 -12.14 9.51
C GLN A 203 22.43 -11.19 8.34
N HIS A 204 21.17 -10.87 8.09
CA HIS A 204 20.81 -9.85 7.08
C HIS A 204 21.28 -8.48 7.57
N SER A 205 22.47 -8.07 7.16
CA SER A 205 22.91 -6.68 7.18
C SER A 205 22.11 -5.90 6.13
N ILE A 206 21.18 -5.07 6.61
CA ILE A 206 20.47 -4.09 5.77
C ILE A 206 21.52 -3.14 5.18
N TYR A 207 21.64 -3.15 3.85
CA TYR A 207 22.44 -2.17 3.12
C TYR A 207 21.91 -0.77 3.40
N ARG A 208 22.64 -0.02 4.23
CA ARG A 208 22.44 1.41 4.42
C ARG A 208 23.06 2.10 3.21
N HIS A 209 22.26 2.47 2.22
CA HIS A 209 22.72 3.42 1.21
C HIS A 209 22.83 4.78 1.89
N SER A 210 24.02 5.12 2.34
CA SER A 210 24.37 6.46 2.79
C SER A 210 24.27 7.41 1.59
N LEU A 211 23.24 8.25 1.57
CA LEU A 211 23.27 9.46 0.76
C LEU A 211 24.31 10.41 1.37
N PRO A 212 25.20 11.03 0.56
CA PRO A 212 26.10 12.05 1.07
C PRO A 212 25.27 13.27 1.49
N MET A 213 25.50 13.73 2.73
CA MET A 213 25.08 15.04 3.18
C MET A 213 25.94 16.07 2.45
N GLU A 214 25.37 16.80 1.50
CA GLU A 214 25.94 18.08 1.07
C GLU A 214 25.51 19.16 2.06
N GLU A 215 26.50 19.88 2.56
CA GLU A 215 26.40 21.05 3.42
C GLU A 215 25.58 22.17 2.77
N ILE A 216 24.53 22.65 3.45
CA ILE A 216 24.14 24.08 3.55
C ILE A 216 23.55 24.31 4.95
#